data_AF-I6B0L3-F1
#
_entry.id   AF-I6B0L3-F1
#
_cell.length_a   1.000
_cell.length_b   1.000
_cell.length_c   1.000
_cell.angle_alpha   90.00
_cell.angle_beta   90.00
_cell.angle_gamma   90.00
#
_symmetry.space_group_name_H-M   'P 1'
#
loop_
_entity.id
_entity.type
_entity.pdbx_description
1 polymer ?
#
loop_
_entity_poly.entity_id
_entity_poly.type
_entity_poly.pdbx_seq_one_letter_code
_entity_poly.pdbx_strand_id
1 'polypeptide(L)'
;MSNHRPSYMPVRENDFIKWFQEFLATLQLVYMQVSLAEEEVRELETQYTALIESEKTVTRLESLLHSYVAAKNTLLSGAEGASVVFETLPMMAGSTTTGGIKDRIVRVVALITASPGYTEAIGRDLGIVVGPKPHPDWSGKYPLLKVEVEGSTRVVVTWPKQGADGVYLEVNRGSGWQIIGNITGATYEDLAAFPAALTEWKYRGTYIVRNRTVGQVGPESTVFVQAKPE
;
A
#
# COMPACT_ATOMS: atom_id res chain seq x y z
N MET A 1 10.84 32.67 13.02
CA MET A 1 9.71 31.95 12.39
C MET A 1 9.69 30.56 12.97
N SER A 2 8.60 30.16 13.63
CA SER A 2 8.52 28.90 14.37
C SER A 2 8.74 27.72 13.41
N ASN A 3 9.75 26.89 13.69
CA ASN A 3 10.08 25.64 12.97
C ASN A 3 8.97 24.59 13.14
N HIS A 4 7.74 24.89 12.73
CA HIS A 4 6.65 23.93 12.74
C HIS A 4 6.72 23.13 11.45
N ARG A 5 7.51 22.07 11.50
CA ARG A 5 7.54 21.04 10.46
C ARG A 5 6.18 20.33 10.44
N PRO A 6 5.52 20.20 9.28
CA PRO A 6 4.28 19.46 9.20
C PRO A 6 4.47 17.98 9.52
N SER A 7 3.51 17.37 10.23
CA SER A 7 3.56 15.97 10.65
C SER A 7 3.57 14.97 9.49
N TYR A 8 3.04 15.36 8.33
CA TYR A 8 3.00 14.52 7.12
C TYR A 8 4.32 14.42 6.39
N MET A 9 5.28 15.33 6.63
CA MET A 9 6.51 15.39 5.84
C MET A 9 7.62 14.53 6.46
N PRO A 10 8.14 13.47 5.80
CA PRO A 10 9.13 12.56 6.39
C PRO A 10 10.50 13.18 6.68
N VAL A 11 11.11 12.78 7.81
CA VAL A 11 12.37 13.37 8.32
C VAL A 11 13.57 12.96 7.50
N ARG A 12 13.69 11.66 7.23
CA ARG A 12 14.82 11.09 6.48
C ARG A 12 14.64 11.43 5.00
N GLU A 13 15.74 11.78 4.36
CA GLU A 13 15.77 12.14 2.94
C GLU A 13 15.20 11.05 2.04
N ASN A 14 15.63 9.80 2.23
CA ASN A 14 15.08 8.66 1.49
C ASN A 14 13.57 8.47 1.66
N ASP A 15 13.05 8.70 2.87
CA ASP A 15 11.61 8.59 3.13
C ASP A 15 10.87 9.78 2.50
N PHE A 16 11.48 10.98 2.53
CA PHE A 16 10.95 12.18 1.90
C PHE A 16 10.88 12.03 0.37
N ILE A 17 11.94 11.50 -0.27
CA ILE A 17 11.99 11.29 -1.71
C ILE A 17 10.88 10.33 -2.17
N LYS A 18 10.67 9.22 -1.44
CA LYS A 18 9.62 8.25 -1.74
C LYS A 18 8.23 8.85 -1.56
N TRP A 19 7.99 9.48 -0.41
CA TRP A 19 6.72 10.15 -0.14
C TRP A 19 6.42 11.24 -1.16
N PHE A 20 7.42 12.04 -1.54
CA PHE A 20 7.23 13.15 -2.46
C PHE A 20 6.96 12.68 -3.91
N GLN A 21 7.53 11.53 -4.31
CA GLN A 21 7.18 10.87 -5.56
C GLN A 21 5.69 10.50 -5.62
N GLU A 22 5.18 9.86 -4.56
CA GLU A 22 3.76 9.48 -4.45
C GLU A 22 2.86 10.72 -4.39
N PHE A 23 3.26 11.72 -3.60
CA PHE A 23 2.58 13.02 -3.52
C PHE A 23 2.44 13.67 -4.91
N LEU A 24 3.51 13.72 -5.70
CA LEU A 24 3.50 14.29 -7.05
C LEU A 24 2.59 13.49 -7.99
N ALA A 25 2.70 12.17 -7.98
CA ALA A 25 1.88 11.31 -8.83
C ALA A 25 0.38 11.49 -8.54
N THR A 26 -0.01 11.56 -7.27
CA THR A 26 -1.39 11.86 -6.90
C THR A 26 -1.77 13.30 -7.24
N LEU A 27 -0.89 14.27 -6.99
CA LEU A 27 -1.16 15.69 -7.27
C LEU A 27 -1.46 15.93 -8.76
N GLN A 28 -0.73 15.29 -9.67
CA GLN A 28 -0.98 15.34 -11.12
C GLN A 28 -2.41 14.90 -11.50
N LEU A 29 -3.03 14.00 -10.72
CA LEU A 29 -4.38 13.52 -10.98
C LEU A 29 -5.46 14.47 -10.44
N VAL A 30 -5.16 15.22 -9.38
CA VAL A 30 -6.17 16.00 -8.63
C VAL A 30 -5.98 17.51 -8.70
N TYR A 31 -4.88 18.04 -9.27
CA TYR A 31 -4.54 19.46 -9.21
C TYR A 31 -5.65 20.40 -9.73
N MET A 32 -6.34 20.01 -10.81
CA MET A 32 -7.49 20.75 -11.33
C MET A 32 -8.67 20.76 -10.36
N GLN A 33 -8.95 19.63 -9.68
CA GLN A 33 -10.04 19.52 -8.72
C GLN A 33 -9.80 20.44 -7.51
N VAL A 34 -8.55 20.57 -7.09
CA VAL A 34 -8.14 21.46 -5.99
C VAL A 34 -7.75 22.86 -6.47
N SER A 35 -8.07 23.23 -7.72
CA SER A 35 -7.82 24.57 -8.28
C SER A 35 -6.36 25.05 -8.15
N LEU A 36 -5.41 24.11 -8.17
CA LEU A 36 -3.98 24.42 -8.20
C LEU A 36 -3.56 24.70 -9.64
N ALA A 37 -2.66 25.65 -9.86
CA ALA A 37 -2.14 25.98 -11.19
C ALA A 37 -1.20 24.87 -11.71
N GLU A 38 -1.23 24.59 -13.02
CA GLU A 38 -0.35 23.60 -13.65
C GLU A 38 1.13 23.98 -13.47
N GLU A 39 1.45 25.27 -13.47
CA GLU A 39 2.80 25.79 -13.28
C GLU A 39 3.37 25.44 -11.89
N GLU A 40 2.54 25.41 -10.84
CA GLU A 40 2.99 25.01 -9.50
C GLU A 40 3.33 23.52 -9.44
N VAL A 41 2.57 22.69 -10.16
CA VAL A 41 2.85 21.25 -10.27
C VAL A 41 4.16 21.03 -11.05
N ARG A 42 4.32 21.70 -12.20
CA ARG A 42 5.53 21.60 -13.04
C ARG A 42 6.79 22.07 -12.31
N GLU A 43 6.70 23.12 -11.51
CA GLU A 43 7.83 23.59 -10.70
C GLU A 43 8.23 22.56 -9.63
N LEU A 44 7.26 21.96 -8.94
CA LEU A 44 7.53 20.88 -7.97
C LEU A 44 8.17 19.66 -8.65
N GLU A 45 7.72 19.28 -9.84
CA GLU A 45 8.33 18.21 -10.65
C GLU A 45 9.77 18.55 -11.02
N THR A 46 10.02 19.77 -11.49
CA THR A 46 11.36 20.24 -11.85
C THR A 46 12.32 20.17 -10.66
N GLN A 47 11.87 20.61 -9.49
CA GLN A 47 12.64 20.51 -8.25
C GLN A 47 12.86 19.06 -7.81
N TYR A 48 11.86 18.18 -7.97
CA TYR A 48 12.00 16.75 -7.70
C TYR A 48 13.04 16.10 -8.59
N THR A 49 12.99 16.32 -9.89
CA THR A 49 13.97 15.79 -10.84
C THR A 49 15.37 16.28 -10.51
N ALA A 50 15.53 17.56 -10.20
CA ALA A 50 16.83 18.10 -9.80
C ALA A 50 17.37 17.46 -8.52
N LEU A 51 16.50 17.18 -7.52
CA LEU A 51 16.89 16.47 -6.30
C LEU A 51 17.37 15.04 -6.60
N ILE A 52 16.64 14.29 -7.44
CA ILE A 52 17.01 12.92 -7.83
C ILE A 52 18.33 12.88 -8.61
N GLU A 53 18.55 13.82 -9.52
CA GLU A 53 19.82 13.91 -10.26
C GLU A 53 20.99 14.33 -9.35
N SER A 54 20.72 15.18 -8.35
CA SER A 54 21.70 15.51 -7.31
C SER A 54 22.10 14.28 -6.49
N GLU A 55 21.14 13.48 -6.02
CA GLU A 55 21.37 12.22 -5.29
C GLU A 55 22.25 11.23 -6.08
N LYS A 56 21.91 11.02 -7.36
CA LYS A 56 22.69 10.17 -8.27
C LYS A 56 24.11 10.70 -8.45
N THR A 57 24.25 12.01 -8.59
CA THR A 57 25.55 12.66 -8.75
C THR A 57 26.42 12.51 -7.50
N VAL A 58 25.84 12.73 -6.31
CA VAL A 58 26.55 12.54 -5.03
C VAL A 58 27.06 11.10 -4.91
N THR A 59 26.19 10.11 -5.13
CA THR A 59 26.56 8.69 -5.06
C THR A 59 27.70 8.35 -6.02
N ARG A 60 27.65 8.88 -7.25
CA ARG A 60 28.69 8.69 -8.26
C ARG A 60 30.03 9.32 -7.82
N LEU A 61 29.99 10.54 -7.28
CA LEU A 61 31.20 11.24 -6.85
C LEU A 61 31.84 10.58 -5.63
N GLU A 62 31.06 10.06 -4.69
CA GLU A 62 31.56 9.27 -3.56
C GLU A 62 32.24 7.99 -4.01
N SER A 63 31.64 7.27 -4.96
CA SER A 63 32.22 6.05 -5.55
C SER A 63 33.56 6.35 -6.23
N LEU A 64 33.61 7.44 -6.99
CA LEU A 64 34.82 7.90 -7.68
C LEU A 64 35.91 8.32 -6.70
N LEU A 65 35.54 9.02 -5.62
CA LEU A 65 36.47 9.39 -4.54
C LEU A 65 37.09 8.14 -3.92
N HIS A 66 36.28 7.12 -3.59
CA HIS A 66 36.79 5.87 -3.04
C HIS A 66 37.75 5.16 -4.01
N SER A 67 37.43 5.12 -5.30
CA SER A 67 38.30 4.55 -6.33
C SER A 67 39.66 5.26 -6.41
N TYR A 68 39.65 6.60 -6.39
CA TYR A 68 40.88 7.39 -6.39
C TYR A 68 41.71 7.22 -5.11
N VAL A 69 41.07 7.10 -3.95
CA VAL A 69 41.77 6.82 -2.69
C VAL A 69 42.42 5.43 -2.74
N ALA A 70 41.73 4.43 -3.27
CA ALA A 70 42.28 3.09 -3.44
C ALA A 70 43.49 3.10 -4.40
N ALA A 71 43.35 3.73 -5.57
CA ALA A 71 44.44 3.86 -6.55
C ALA A 71 45.67 4.56 -5.95
N LYS A 72 45.47 5.65 -5.19
CA LYS A 72 46.55 6.34 -4.47
C LYS A 72 47.24 5.43 -3.46
N ASN A 73 46.48 4.65 -2.70
CA ASN A 73 47.05 3.74 -1.70
C ASN A 73 47.85 2.61 -2.35
N THR A 74 47.38 2.05 -3.47
CA THR A 74 48.15 1.07 -4.25
C THR A 74 49.43 1.68 -4.81
N LEU A 75 49.39 2.92 -5.28
CA LEU A 75 50.59 3.62 -5.76
C LEU A 75 51.63 3.84 -4.64
N LEU A 76 51.18 4.18 -3.43
CA LEU A 76 52.06 4.52 -2.31
C LEU A 76 52.59 3.29 -1.57
N SER A 77 51.79 2.24 -1.43
CA SER A 77 52.06 1.12 -0.50
C SER A 77 51.74 -0.25 -1.10
N GLY A 78 51.44 -0.33 -2.40
CA GLY A 78 51.24 -1.59 -3.11
C GLY A 78 52.54 -2.34 -3.38
N ALA A 79 52.43 -3.59 -3.83
CA ALA A 79 53.58 -4.38 -4.26
C ALA A 79 54.26 -3.75 -5.48
N GLU A 80 55.59 -3.90 -5.58
CA GLU A 80 56.35 -3.45 -6.73
C GLU A 80 55.81 -4.09 -8.02
N GLY A 81 55.59 -3.27 -9.06
CA GLY A 81 55.02 -3.71 -10.34
C GLY A 81 53.50 -3.91 -10.34
N ALA A 82 52.79 -3.66 -9.24
CA ALA A 82 51.34 -3.70 -9.21
C ALA A 82 50.72 -2.65 -10.15
N SER A 83 49.68 -3.03 -10.89
CA SER A 83 48.93 -2.11 -11.75
C SER A 83 48.08 -1.15 -10.91
N VAL A 84 48.17 0.15 -11.22
CA VAL A 84 47.34 1.20 -10.62
C VAL A 84 46.45 1.77 -11.72
N VAL A 85 45.14 1.80 -11.47
CA VAL A 85 44.14 2.33 -12.41
C VAL A 85 43.47 3.53 -11.77
N PHE A 86 43.49 4.66 -12.47
CA PHE A 86 42.72 5.84 -12.11
C PHE A 86 41.48 5.90 -13.00
N GLU A 87 40.29 5.92 -12.40
CA GLU A 87 39.05 6.10 -13.14
C GLU A 87 38.99 7.49 -13.78
N THR A 88 38.37 7.60 -14.96
CA THR A 88 38.22 8.90 -15.63
C THR A 88 37.23 9.79 -14.89
N LEU A 89 37.61 11.04 -14.62
CA LEU A 89 36.68 12.03 -14.08
C LEU A 89 35.63 12.40 -15.13
N PRO A 90 34.33 12.29 -14.84
CA PRO A 90 33.30 12.72 -15.77
C PRO A 90 33.27 14.24 -15.90
N MET A 91 33.06 14.74 -17.12
CA MET A 91 32.73 16.15 -17.34
C MET A 91 31.28 16.37 -16.88
N MET A 92 31.10 17.23 -15.87
CA MET A 92 29.80 17.57 -15.30
C MET A 92 29.35 18.93 -15.82
N ALA A 93 28.24 18.98 -16.56
CA ALA A 93 27.63 20.22 -16.98
C ALA A 93 26.95 20.90 -15.77
N GLY A 94 27.20 22.20 -15.59
CA GLY A 94 26.49 22.98 -14.58
C GLY A 94 25.02 23.19 -14.99
N SER A 95 24.11 23.14 -14.01
CA SER A 95 22.72 23.55 -14.17
C SER A 95 22.30 24.39 -12.96
N THR A 96 21.27 25.19 -13.11
CA THR A 96 20.70 26.02 -12.03
C THR A 96 19.23 25.67 -11.85
N THR A 97 18.80 25.53 -10.61
CA THR A 97 17.41 25.28 -10.22
C THR A 97 17.06 26.08 -8.96
N THR A 98 15.78 26.25 -8.68
CA THR A 98 15.30 26.97 -7.49
C THR A 98 15.36 26.04 -6.26
N GLY A 99 15.77 26.60 -5.11
CA GLY A 99 15.80 25.87 -3.83
C GLY A 99 14.46 25.88 -3.08
N GLY A 100 14.44 25.29 -1.88
CA GLY A 100 13.32 25.43 -0.94
C GLY A 100 12.13 24.52 -1.22
N ILE A 101 12.37 23.33 -1.79
CA ILE A 101 11.31 22.37 -2.17
C ILE A 101 10.34 22.05 -1.01
N LYS A 102 10.86 21.88 0.22
CA LYS A 102 10.04 21.62 1.41
C LYS A 102 9.12 22.79 1.75
N ASP A 103 9.62 24.02 1.67
CA ASP A 103 8.81 25.22 1.94
C ASP A 103 7.75 25.43 0.84
N ARG A 104 8.09 25.13 -0.42
CA ARG A 104 7.12 25.14 -1.52
C ARG A 104 6.01 24.12 -1.29
N ILE A 105 6.35 22.89 -0.89
CA ILE A 105 5.36 21.86 -0.54
C ILE A 105 4.45 22.36 0.58
N VAL A 106 4.98 22.99 1.64
CA VAL A 106 4.14 23.55 2.71
C VAL A 106 3.15 24.58 2.17
N ARG A 107 3.58 25.49 1.30
CA ARG A 107 2.66 26.46 0.67
C ARG A 107 1.63 25.78 -0.22
N VAL A 108 2.04 24.83 -1.05
CA VAL A 108 1.14 24.11 -1.97
C VAL A 108 0.11 23.32 -1.19
N VAL A 109 0.50 22.64 -0.12
CA VAL A 109 -0.44 21.96 0.77
C VAL A 109 -1.44 22.94 1.39
N ALA A 110 -0.99 24.12 1.84
CA ALA A 110 -1.89 25.14 2.36
C ALA A 110 -2.91 25.59 1.29
N LEU A 111 -2.48 25.82 0.05
CA LEU A 111 -3.36 26.17 -1.07
C LEU A 111 -4.37 25.05 -1.37
N ILE A 112 -3.91 23.80 -1.42
CA ILE A 112 -4.77 22.63 -1.63
C ILE A 112 -5.83 22.56 -0.54
N THR A 113 -5.45 22.64 0.75
CA THR A 113 -6.39 22.52 1.87
C THR A 113 -7.39 23.68 1.96
N ALA A 114 -7.07 24.83 1.38
CA ALA A 114 -7.96 25.99 1.30
C ALA A 114 -8.92 25.93 0.10
N SER A 115 -8.72 24.98 -0.82
CA SER A 115 -9.52 24.86 -2.04
C SER A 115 -10.94 24.35 -1.76
N PRO A 116 -11.98 24.90 -2.42
CA PRO A 116 -13.35 24.39 -2.30
C PRO A 116 -13.50 22.93 -2.77
N GLY A 117 -12.64 22.46 -3.68
CA GLY A 117 -12.65 21.08 -4.17
C GLY A 117 -11.88 20.11 -3.27
N TYR A 118 -11.26 20.60 -2.19
CA TYR A 118 -10.54 19.74 -1.26
C TYR A 118 -11.49 18.88 -0.43
N THR A 119 -11.11 17.63 -0.25
CA THR A 119 -11.77 16.71 0.67
C THR A 119 -10.70 15.99 1.49
N GLU A 120 -11.07 15.47 2.66
CA GLU A 120 -10.15 14.63 3.43
C GLU A 120 -9.70 13.37 2.66
N ALA A 121 -10.53 12.85 1.75
CA ALA A 121 -10.15 11.74 0.89
C ALA A 121 -8.96 12.12 0.02
N ILE A 122 -9.03 13.27 -0.66
CA ILE A 122 -7.92 13.83 -1.44
C ILE A 122 -6.68 14.06 -0.57
N GLY A 123 -6.85 14.63 0.63
CA GLY A 123 -5.74 14.84 1.56
C GLY A 123 -5.06 13.54 2.03
N ARG A 124 -5.80 12.44 2.11
CA ARG A 124 -5.26 11.11 2.44
C ARG A 124 -4.57 10.47 1.24
N ASP A 125 -5.13 10.59 0.05
CA ASP A 125 -4.52 10.09 -1.18
C ASP A 125 -3.20 10.84 -1.51
N LEU A 126 -3.14 12.13 -1.18
CA LEU A 126 -1.92 12.94 -1.24
C LEU A 126 -0.92 12.64 -0.11
N GLY A 127 -1.30 11.85 0.90
CA GLY A 127 -0.43 11.57 2.04
C GLY A 127 -0.12 12.78 2.93
N ILE A 128 -0.97 13.83 2.91
CA ILE A 128 -0.83 15.05 3.73
C ILE A 128 -1.73 15.04 4.98
N VAL A 129 -2.72 14.16 5.02
CA VAL A 129 -3.53 13.90 6.21
C VAL A 129 -2.97 12.68 6.94
N VAL A 130 -2.34 12.92 8.08
CA VAL A 130 -1.99 11.86 9.03
C VAL A 130 -3.21 11.60 9.92
N GLY A 131 -4.03 10.64 9.50
CA GLY A 131 -5.21 10.16 10.25
C GLY A 131 -5.38 8.66 10.04
N PRO A 132 -6.22 7.98 10.84
CA PRO A 132 -6.55 6.59 10.56
C PRO A 132 -7.08 6.49 9.12
N LYS A 133 -6.56 5.54 8.34
CA LYS A 133 -7.12 5.21 7.01
C LYS A 133 -8.65 5.18 7.15
N PRO A 134 -9.39 5.81 6.22
CA PRO A 134 -10.84 5.80 6.29
C PRO A 134 -11.24 4.33 6.35
N HIS A 135 -12.17 4.02 7.26
CA HIS A 135 -12.72 2.68 7.32
C HIS A 135 -13.15 2.30 5.90
N PRO A 136 -12.78 1.11 5.40
CA PRO A 136 -13.22 0.68 4.08
C PRO A 136 -14.72 0.88 3.97
N ASP A 137 -15.20 1.50 2.90
CA ASP A 137 -16.64 1.52 2.66
C ASP A 137 -17.09 0.07 2.43
N TRP A 138 -18.00 -0.38 3.29
CA TRP A 138 -18.56 -1.73 3.26
C TRP A 138 -19.93 -1.76 2.58
N SER A 139 -20.46 -0.62 2.15
CA SER A 139 -21.72 -0.56 1.41
C SER A 139 -21.66 -1.46 0.17
N GLY A 140 -22.64 -2.35 0.03
CA GLY A 140 -22.71 -3.33 -1.07
C GLY A 140 -21.65 -4.42 -1.08
N LYS A 141 -20.77 -4.50 -0.08
CA LYS A 141 -19.74 -5.54 0.02
C LYS A 141 -20.19 -6.72 0.85
N TYR A 142 -19.81 -7.92 0.42
CA TYR A 142 -20.10 -9.17 1.10
C TYR A 142 -19.03 -10.23 0.74
N PRO A 143 -18.80 -11.23 1.60
CA PRO A 143 -17.87 -12.30 1.28
C PRO A 143 -18.45 -13.24 0.22
N LEU A 144 -17.67 -13.49 -0.84
CA LEU A 144 -17.97 -14.54 -1.81
C LEU A 144 -17.43 -15.87 -1.27
N LEU A 145 -18.34 -16.73 -0.79
CA LEU A 145 -17.98 -18.03 -0.25
C LEU A 145 -17.81 -19.06 -1.37
N LYS A 146 -16.68 -19.76 -1.37
CA LYS A 146 -16.47 -20.99 -2.14
C LYS A 146 -16.56 -22.17 -1.19
N VAL A 147 -17.46 -23.10 -1.47
CA VAL A 147 -17.78 -24.25 -0.61
C VAL A 147 -17.53 -25.53 -1.38
N GLU A 148 -16.71 -26.42 -0.84
CA GLU A 148 -16.35 -27.70 -1.48
C GLU A 148 -16.38 -28.84 -0.45
N VAL A 149 -16.84 -30.02 -0.86
CA VAL A 149 -16.69 -31.24 -0.05
C VAL A 149 -15.27 -31.75 -0.24
N GLU A 150 -14.56 -31.99 0.86
CA GLU A 150 -13.25 -32.63 0.82
C GLU A 150 -13.35 -34.04 1.40
N GLY A 151 -13.22 -35.05 0.53
CA GLY A 151 -13.41 -36.45 0.89
C GLY A 151 -14.87 -36.78 1.23
N SER A 152 -15.07 -37.61 2.26
CA SER A 152 -16.41 -37.98 2.76
C SER A 152 -16.62 -37.56 4.22
N THR A 153 -15.84 -36.60 4.70
CA THR A 153 -15.74 -36.30 6.14
C THR A 153 -15.90 -34.83 6.51
N ARG A 154 -15.68 -33.89 5.57
CA ARG A 154 -15.77 -32.45 5.87
C ARG A 154 -16.13 -31.59 4.67
N VAL A 155 -16.61 -30.39 4.97
CA VAL A 155 -16.83 -29.31 3.99
C VAL A 155 -15.81 -28.20 4.26
N VAL A 156 -15.17 -27.71 3.21
CA VAL A 156 -14.23 -26.59 3.28
C VAL A 156 -14.89 -25.35 2.69
N VAL A 157 -14.93 -24.29 3.48
CA VAL A 157 -15.48 -22.98 3.10
C VAL A 157 -14.32 -21.99 3.02
N THR A 158 -14.17 -21.30 1.88
CA THR A 158 -13.10 -20.31 1.66
C THR A 158 -13.64 -18.99 1.14
N TRP A 159 -12.96 -17.87 1.42
CA TRP A 159 -13.36 -16.54 0.97
C TRP A 159 -12.18 -15.56 0.87
N PRO A 160 -12.26 -14.55 -0.02
CA PRO A 160 -11.32 -13.45 -0.02
C PRO A 160 -11.61 -12.49 1.15
N LYS A 161 -10.60 -12.14 1.94
CA LYS A 161 -10.75 -11.22 3.09
C LYS A 161 -11.06 -9.78 2.70
N GLN A 162 -10.56 -9.30 1.57
CA GLN A 162 -10.76 -7.92 1.08
C GLN A 162 -10.55 -6.81 2.14
N GLY A 163 -9.58 -6.99 3.03
CA GLY A 163 -9.28 -6.03 4.11
C GLY A 163 -10.15 -6.15 5.37
N ALA A 164 -11.04 -7.15 5.44
CA ALA A 164 -11.74 -7.54 6.66
C ALA A 164 -10.84 -8.39 7.58
N ASP A 165 -11.18 -8.43 8.87
CA ASP A 165 -10.52 -9.31 9.83
C ASP A 165 -10.97 -10.76 9.66
N GLY A 166 -12.20 -10.98 9.19
CA GLY A 166 -12.80 -12.30 9.05
C GLY A 166 -14.22 -12.29 8.48
N VAL A 167 -14.94 -13.39 8.68
CA VAL A 167 -16.35 -13.56 8.29
C VAL A 167 -17.17 -14.14 9.44
N TYR A 168 -18.36 -13.58 9.66
CA TYR A 168 -19.43 -14.17 10.44
C TYR A 168 -20.12 -15.20 9.57
N LEU A 169 -19.97 -16.48 9.90
CA LEU A 169 -20.41 -17.59 9.06
C LEU A 169 -21.66 -18.23 9.65
N GLU A 170 -22.62 -18.50 8.77
CA GLU A 170 -23.86 -19.22 9.07
C GLU A 170 -24.04 -20.39 8.10
N VAL A 171 -24.71 -21.44 8.58
CA VAL A 171 -25.03 -22.64 7.81
C VAL A 171 -26.49 -23.02 7.99
N ASN A 172 -27.13 -23.48 6.92
CA ASN A 172 -28.46 -24.07 6.97
C ASN A 172 -28.39 -25.51 6.44
N ARG A 173 -28.77 -26.45 7.31
CA ARG A 173 -28.78 -27.90 7.03
C ARG A 173 -30.20 -28.47 6.89
N GLY A 174 -31.18 -27.62 6.58
CA GLY A 174 -32.59 -27.97 6.42
C GLY A 174 -33.52 -27.50 7.54
N SER A 175 -32.96 -27.01 8.66
CA SER A 175 -33.72 -26.54 9.84
C SER A 175 -33.66 -25.01 10.04
N GLY A 176 -33.16 -24.27 9.05
CA GLY A 176 -32.95 -22.83 9.13
C GLY A 176 -31.47 -22.45 9.36
N TRP A 177 -31.20 -21.15 9.42
CA TRP A 177 -29.84 -20.63 9.57
C TRP A 177 -29.34 -20.79 11.00
N GLN A 178 -28.19 -21.44 11.14
CA GLN A 178 -27.47 -21.65 12.39
C GLN A 178 -26.12 -20.95 12.34
N ILE A 179 -25.71 -20.40 13.47
CA ILE A 179 -24.44 -19.66 13.59
C ILE A 179 -23.29 -20.66 13.69
N ILE A 180 -22.29 -20.54 12.82
CA ILE A 180 -20.98 -21.19 13.00
C ILE A 180 -20.10 -20.31 13.89
N GLY A 181 -20.03 -19.01 13.59
CA GLY A 181 -19.35 -18.02 14.43
C GLY A 181 -18.46 -17.06 13.65
N ASN A 182 -17.58 -16.36 14.37
CA ASN A 182 -16.64 -15.39 13.81
C ASN A 182 -15.35 -16.09 13.40
N ILE A 183 -15.12 -16.25 12.10
CA ILE A 183 -13.91 -16.88 11.58
C ILE A 183 -12.92 -15.79 11.14
N THR A 184 -11.84 -15.62 11.90
CA THR A 184 -10.78 -14.62 11.64
C THR A 184 -9.80 -15.04 10.54
N GLY A 185 -10.01 -16.20 9.90
CA GLY A 185 -9.23 -16.71 8.78
C GLY A 185 -9.82 -16.36 7.41
N ALA A 186 -9.30 -17.00 6.36
CA ALA A 186 -9.86 -16.99 5.00
C ALA A 186 -10.49 -18.35 4.62
N THR A 187 -10.47 -19.30 5.56
CA THR A 187 -10.91 -20.67 5.40
C THR A 187 -11.55 -21.15 6.69
N TYR A 188 -12.55 -22.03 6.57
CA TYR A 188 -13.17 -22.77 7.66
C TYR A 188 -13.39 -24.23 7.23
N GLU A 189 -13.09 -25.16 8.12
CA GLU A 189 -13.41 -26.58 7.93
C GLU A 189 -14.61 -26.94 8.81
N ASP A 190 -15.70 -27.36 8.17
CA ASP A 190 -16.91 -27.85 8.81
C ASP A 190 -16.82 -29.37 8.95
N LEU A 191 -16.71 -29.83 10.21
CA LEU A 191 -16.58 -31.24 10.58
C LEU A 191 -17.91 -31.87 11.02
N ALA A 192 -19.04 -31.22 10.75
CA ALA A 192 -20.35 -31.79 11.06
C ALA A 192 -20.55 -33.13 10.32
N ALA A 193 -21.13 -34.11 11.02
CA ALA A 193 -21.34 -35.45 10.48
C ALA A 193 -22.26 -35.40 9.24
N PHE A 194 -21.87 -36.12 8.18
CA PHE A 194 -22.66 -36.18 6.96
C PHE A 194 -23.91 -37.05 7.16
N PRO A 195 -25.07 -36.62 6.64
CA PRO A 195 -26.30 -37.40 6.70
C PRO A 195 -26.25 -38.62 5.78
N ALA A 196 -27.01 -39.67 6.11
CA ALA A 196 -27.07 -40.90 5.30
C ALA A 196 -27.71 -40.66 3.91
N ALA A 197 -28.69 -39.76 3.84
CA ALA A 197 -29.30 -39.33 2.58
C ALA A 197 -28.59 -38.09 2.03
N LEU A 198 -28.52 -37.98 0.70
CA LEU A 198 -27.99 -36.80 0.03
C LEU A 198 -28.78 -35.56 0.48
N THR A 199 -28.09 -34.65 1.15
CA THR A 199 -28.71 -33.48 1.78
C THR A 199 -28.02 -32.21 1.33
N GLU A 200 -28.82 -31.17 1.08
CA GLU A 200 -28.34 -29.85 0.71
C GLU A 200 -27.93 -29.07 1.98
N TRP A 201 -26.69 -28.58 2.00
CA TRP A 201 -26.21 -27.61 2.98
C TRP A 201 -25.95 -26.27 2.30
N LYS A 202 -26.38 -25.19 2.95
CA LYS A 202 -26.19 -23.82 2.46
C LYS A 202 -25.35 -23.02 3.43
N TYR A 203 -24.45 -22.21 2.91
CA TYR A 203 -23.58 -21.33 3.69
C TYR A 203 -23.78 -19.89 3.23
N ARG A 204 -23.71 -18.95 4.18
CA ARG A 204 -23.65 -17.52 3.89
C ARG A 204 -22.75 -16.83 4.90
N GLY A 205 -22.21 -15.69 4.51
CA GLY A 205 -21.25 -14.96 5.33
C GLY A 205 -21.50 -13.46 5.33
N THR A 206 -21.07 -12.80 6.41
CA THR A 206 -20.97 -11.33 6.49
C THR A 206 -19.56 -10.95 6.93
N TYR A 207 -18.95 -9.92 6.37
CA TYR A 207 -17.60 -9.52 6.77
C TYR A 207 -17.54 -9.06 8.23
N ILE A 208 -16.40 -9.26 8.89
CA ILE A 208 -16.13 -8.80 10.26
C ILE A 208 -14.92 -7.87 10.26
N VAL A 209 -15.06 -6.72 10.92
CA VAL A 209 -13.95 -5.81 11.26
C VAL A 209 -14.08 -5.41 12.72
N ARG A 210 -12.99 -5.54 13.49
CA ARG A 210 -12.91 -5.24 14.93
C ARG A 210 -14.06 -5.88 15.71
N ASN A 211 -14.33 -7.15 15.41
CA ASN A 211 -15.38 -7.96 16.04
C ASN A 211 -16.81 -7.43 15.83
N ARG A 212 -17.07 -6.67 14.76
CA ARG A 212 -18.41 -6.23 14.35
C ARG A 212 -18.67 -6.65 12.91
N THR A 213 -19.90 -7.07 12.62
CA THR A 213 -20.33 -7.34 11.26
C THR A 213 -20.40 -6.04 10.46
N VAL A 214 -19.92 -6.09 9.22
CA VAL A 214 -19.89 -4.96 8.29
C VAL A 214 -20.33 -5.42 6.91
N GLY A 215 -20.90 -4.49 6.14
CA GLY A 215 -21.42 -4.77 4.81
C GLY A 215 -22.74 -5.53 4.84
N GLN A 216 -22.95 -6.35 3.82
CA GLN A 216 -24.19 -7.10 3.62
C GLN A 216 -23.96 -8.59 3.81
N VAL A 217 -25.05 -9.31 4.04
CA VAL A 217 -25.05 -10.77 3.98
C VAL A 217 -24.80 -11.18 2.53
N GLY A 218 -23.79 -12.03 2.33
CA GLY A 218 -23.44 -12.54 1.00
C GLY A 218 -24.48 -13.52 0.44
N PRO A 219 -24.37 -13.84 -0.85
CA PRO A 219 -25.21 -14.84 -1.49
C PRO A 219 -25.02 -16.22 -0.84
N GLU A 220 -26.03 -17.06 -0.96
CA GLU A 220 -25.99 -18.45 -0.49
C GLU A 220 -25.07 -19.29 -1.39
N SER A 221 -24.10 -19.97 -0.77
CA SER A 221 -23.28 -20.99 -1.43
C SER A 221 -23.76 -22.37 -0.99
N THR A 222 -24.03 -23.24 -1.97
CA THR A 222 -24.67 -24.54 -1.73
C THR A 222 -23.71 -25.69 -1.99
N VAL A 223 -23.83 -26.74 -1.18
CA VAL A 223 -23.10 -28.00 -1.35
C VAL A 223 -24.01 -29.17 -0.98
N PHE A 224 -23.84 -30.30 -1.66
CA PHE A 224 -24.55 -31.54 -1.33
C PHE A 224 -23.61 -32.48 -0.57
N VAL A 225 -24.06 -32.96 0.57
CA VAL A 225 -23.31 -33.88 1.43
C VAL A 225 -24.05 -35.19 1.63
N GLN A 226 -23.30 -36.28 1.68
CA GLN A 226 -23.82 -37.61 1.99
C GLN A 226 -22.71 -38.44 2.62
N ALA A 227 -23.03 -39.18 3.68
CA ALA A 227 -22.14 -40.20 4.21
C ALA A 227 -21.88 -41.27 3.14
N LYS A 228 -20.68 -41.82 3.11
CA LYS A 228 -20.37 -42.92 2.20
C LYS A 228 -21.31 -44.10 2.53
N PRO A 229 -21.99 -44.69 1.54
CA PRO A 229 -22.77 -45.90 1.79
C PRO A 229 -21.83 -47.01 2.27
N GLU A 230 -22.23 -47.73 3.32
CA GLU A 230 -21.57 -48.96 3.78
C GLU A 230 -21.58 -50.04 2.69
#